data_AF-A0A7C4KTZ5-F1
#
_entry.id   AF-A0A7C4KTZ5-F1
#
_cell.length_a   1.000
_cell.length_b   1.000
_cell.length_c   1.000
_cell.angle_alpha   90.00
_cell.angle_beta   90.00
_cell.angle_gamma   90.00
#
_symmetry.space_group_name_H-M   'P 1'
#
loop_
_entity.id
_entity.type
_entity.pdbx_description
1 polymer ?
#
loop_
_entity_poly.entity_id
_entity_poly.type
_entity_poly.pdbx_seq_one_letter_code
_entity_poly.pdbx_strand_id
1 'polypeptide(L)'
;MDGLLAAMLDGAVPVARSKDIAWEDFKLDESLLARSLAALTDHPERKKSLADLAQKLPSAITLRRHRTDAVRLRLSGRELRFSRPALGEALGVLGAHLLPTRRRALEVARAAAREMAFLGAREPDNLWSDSPLCAVLPWANARPGEEAALFREMRPDGSEHTHSAWKLLNRDPAFLPEVNSAAELSRFRLRLRQDPLDGAMVTMLRPFFSRRATVGPRDTARWALGSRHPWFGWNDARAILTRSFERFGREDFWAPRLMLYLPDPRANAKEAALRQALNQRAASRLAGRLQSALPVNLSGKLSQASCLSLSYLALDYYFDHPEFDLENRTRPPARTLTTFLGHAVSVLATDWAGRHPPPLRNRNIAAAFDALGEPAEDVLSLSDTEREELFSLLLTQAEAEAKQETYQPVPRELWVFSAAEPPRPLPGERVLDEFALSELRAPQHMRKLREHPELAEKLVVFFCLTVRHLHDTGHLPDLAPEGWRDHWLLGLWGDCARTVRCRLYENPSLGAVRTEVRFFGTDQTRVAEPSWERGGGEELVRRMIARIQPDARENALRALSKFVMVLAERKRARKGGRLQLAGQALEVFREAARTGLRGALVDAATTLEMVVDQSVDAAQYLLQRAEHLMGRKG
;
A
#
# COMPACT_ATOMS: atom_id res chain seq x y z
N MET A 1 -13.54 -10.70 20.56
CA MET A 1 -12.85 -11.18 19.33
C MET A 1 -13.38 -12.57 19.05
N ASP A 2 -13.94 -12.81 17.87
CA ASP A 2 -14.51 -14.12 17.55
C ASP A 2 -13.41 -15.19 17.60
N GLY A 3 -13.68 -16.35 18.23
CA GLY A 3 -12.68 -17.39 18.46
C GLY A 3 -11.99 -17.89 17.19
N LEU A 4 -12.64 -17.75 16.03
CA LEU A 4 -12.10 -18.13 14.72
C LEU A 4 -10.95 -17.24 14.25
N LEU A 5 -11.02 -15.92 14.46
CA LEU A 5 -9.91 -15.01 14.12
C LEU A 5 -8.73 -15.24 15.06
N ALA A 6 -8.99 -15.44 16.36
CA ALA A 6 -7.95 -15.80 17.32
C ALA A 6 -7.21 -17.08 16.89
N ALA A 7 -7.97 -18.11 16.50
CA ALA A 7 -7.40 -19.37 16.02
C ALA A 7 -6.52 -19.23 14.77
N MET A 8 -6.89 -18.34 13.83
CA MET A 8 -6.06 -18.05 12.66
C MET A 8 -4.75 -17.34 13.02
N LEU A 9 -4.83 -16.36 13.92
CA LEU A 9 -3.65 -15.62 14.38
C LEU A 9 -2.71 -16.53 15.18
N ASP A 10 -3.25 -17.47 15.95
CA ASP A 10 -2.48 -18.53 16.64
C ASP A 10 -1.83 -19.51 15.65
N GLY A 11 -2.50 -19.79 14.54
CA GLY A 11 -1.99 -20.60 13.44
C GLY A 11 -0.96 -19.89 12.55
N ALA A 12 -0.75 -18.57 12.71
CA ALA A 12 0.13 -17.79 11.85
C ALA A 12 1.58 -17.83 12.34
N VAL A 13 2.48 -18.36 11.50
CA VAL A 13 3.91 -18.46 11.78
C VAL A 13 4.70 -17.46 10.94
N PRO A 14 5.64 -16.70 11.52
CA PRO A 14 6.48 -15.76 10.78
C PRO A 14 7.31 -16.44 9.69
N VAL A 15 7.39 -15.79 8.53
CA VAL A 15 8.32 -16.21 7.47
C VAL A 15 9.72 -15.67 7.81
N ALA A 16 10.71 -16.56 7.88
CA ALA A 16 12.06 -16.28 8.41
C ALA A 16 12.85 -15.11 7.76
N ARG A 17 12.39 -14.56 6.64
CA ARG A 17 13.02 -13.44 5.94
C ARG A 17 11.98 -12.46 5.38
N SER A 18 11.27 -11.73 6.23
CA SER A 18 10.60 -10.51 5.76
C SER A 18 11.67 -9.53 5.27
N LYS A 19 11.55 -9.07 4.01
CA LYS A 19 12.42 -8.04 3.43
C LYS A 19 11.95 -6.64 3.76
N ASP A 20 10.77 -6.51 4.33
CA ASP A 20 10.11 -5.24 4.62
C ASP A 20 10.38 -4.81 6.07
N ILE A 21 10.82 -3.57 6.24
CA ILE A 21 11.06 -3.01 7.56
C ILE A 21 9.76 -2.63 8.26
N ALA A 22 8.68 -2.32 7.54
CA ALA A 22 7.39 -1.97 8.14
C ALA A 22 6.51 -3.20 8.38
N TRP A 23 6.74 -4.28 7.65
CA TRP A 23 5.84 -5.44 7.65
C TRP A 23 6.51 -6.75 8.02
N GLU A 24 5.75 -7.63 8.63
CA GLU A 24 6.12 -9.02 8.87
C GLU A 24 5.15 -9.93 8.13
N ASP A 25 5.71 -10.85 7.36
CA ASP A 25 4.95 -11.81 6.56
C ASP A 25 4.75 -13.09 7.36
N PHE A 26 3.54 -13.65 7.28
CA PHE A 26 3.15 -14.87 7.96
C PHE A 26 2.57 -15.88 6.98
N LYS A 27 2.77 -17.16 7.30
CA LYS A 27 2.04 -18.28 6.69
C LYS A 27 1.23 -18.98 7.77
N LEU A 28 0.07 -19.51 7.39
CA LEU A 28 -0.67 -20.38 8.31
C LEU A 28 0.02 -21.74 8.35
N ASP A 29 0.28 -22.24 9.55
CA ASP A 29 0.72 -23.60 9.78
C ASP A 29 -0.51 -24.49 9.94
N GLU A 30 -0.60 -25.53 9.11
CA GLU A 30 -1.75 -26.44 9.07
C GLU A 30 -2.01 -27.09 10.44
N SER A 31 -0.95 -27.50 11.13
CA SER A 31 -1.06 -28.25 12.40
C SER A 31 -1.46 -27.35 13.57
N LEU A 32 -0.93 -26.12 13.62
CA LEU A 32 -1.35 -25.12 14.60
C LEU A 32 -2.78 -24.67 14.33
N LEU A 33 -3.10 -24.34 13.08
CA LEU A 33 -4.44 -23.91 12.69
C LEU A 33 -5.49 -24.99 12.97
N ALA A 34 -5.23 -26.25 12.65
CA ALA A 34 -6.14 -27.36 12.93
C ALA A 34 -6.42 -27.52 14.42
N ARG A 35 -5.38 -27.40 15.26
CA ARG A 35 -5.53 -27.44 16.72
C ARG A 35 -6.36 -26.28 17.25
N SER A 36 -6.06 -25.06 16.81
CA SER A 36 -6.77 -23.87 17.27
C SER A 36 -8.23 -23.87 16.83
N LEU A 37 -8.52 -24.29 15.60
CA LEU A 37 -9.90 -24.41 15.11
C LEU A 37 -10.67 -25.54 15.81
N ALA A 38 -10.05 -26.69 16.08
CA ALA A 38 -10.68 -27.78 16.80
C ALA A 38 -11.09 -27.42 18.23
N ALA A 39 -10.40 -26.45 18.85
CA ALA A 39 -10.73 -25.95 20.19
C ALA A 39 -12.01 -25.08 20.23
N LEU A 40 -12.54 -24.66 19.08
CA LEU A 40 -13.68 -23.74 19.01
C LEU A 40 -15.05 -24.41 19.15
N THR A 41 -15.12 -25.72 19.01
CA THR A 41 -16.38 -26.46 19.07
C THR A 41 -16.12 -27.91 19.44
N ASP A 42 -17.01 -28.51 20.23
CA ASP A 42 -16.98 -29.95 20.51
C ASP A 42 -17.85 -30.79 19.57
N HIS A 43 -18.59 -30.15 18.65
CA HIS A 43 -19.49 -30.85 17.74
C HIS A 43 -18.72 -31.61 16.64
N PRO A 44 -18.89 -32.94 16.49
CA PRO A 44 -18.07 -33.77 15.58
C PRO A 44 -18.10 -33.32 14.12
N GLU A 45 -19.28 -32.99 13.59
CA GLU A 45 -19.43 -32.55 12.20
C GLU A 45 -18.76 -31.20 11.95
N ARG A 46 -18.83 -30.28 12.92
CA ARG A 46 -18.16 -28.97 12.81
C ARG A 46 -16.65 -29.11 12.96
N LYS A 47 -16.16 -30.00 13.84
CA LYS A 47 -14.73 -30.34 13.92
C LYS A 47 -14.21 -30.83 12.58
N LYS A 48 -14.95 -31.70 11.88
CA LYS A 48 -14.57 -32.17 10.54
C LYS A 48 -14.52 -31.03 9.52
N SER A 49 -15.55 -30.18 9.45
CA SER A 49 -15.55 -29.03 8.54
C SER A 49 -14.41 -28.04 8.82
N LEU A 50 -14.09 -27.81 10.10
CA LEU A 50 -12.98 -26.94 10.52
C LEU A 50 -11.61 -27.57 10.22
N ALA A 51 -11.46 -28.88 10.31
CA ALA A 51 -10.25 -29.59 9.92
C ALA A 51 -10.01 -29.51 8.41
N ASP A 52 -11.05 -29.74 7.59
CA ASP A 52 -10.96 -29.60 6.13
C ASP A 52 -10.56 -28.17 5.71
N LEU A 53 -11.01 -27.19 6.49
CA LEU A 53 -10.67 -25.79 6.30
C LEU A 53 -9.22 -25.48 6.71
N ALA A 54 -8.76 -26.03 7.84
CA ALA A 54 -7.38 -25.93 8.29
C ALA A 54 -6.37 -26.47 7.27
N GLN A 55 -6.76 -27.49 6.50
CA GLN A 55 -5.94 -28.04 5.43
C GLN A 55 -5.88 -27.14 4.18
N LYS A 56 -6.99 -26.47 3.85
CA LYS A 56 -7.11 -25.68 2.61
C LYS A 56 -6.51 -24.28 2.74
N LEU A 57 -6.72 -23.61 3.86
CA LEU A 57 -6.35 -22.21 4.03
C LEU A 57 -4.85 -21.89 3.92
N PRO A 58 -3.92 -22.70 4.47
CA PRO A 58 -2.48 -22.41 4.44
C PRO A 58 -1.89 -22.13 3.07
N SER A 59 -2.40 -22.83 2.05
CA SER A 59 -1.97 -22.65 0.66
C SER A 59 -2.69 -21.50 -0.05
N ALA A 60 -3.81 -21.04 0.50
CA ALA A 60 -4.75 -20.16 -0.18
C ALA A 60 -4.74 -18.71 0.34
N ILE A 61 -4.19 -18.47 1.53
CA ILE A 61 -4.15 -17.15 2.17
C ILE A 61 -2.72 -16.83 2.61
N THR A 62 -2.29 -15.60 2.34
CA THR A 62 -1.11 -15.00 2.96
C THR A 62 -1.53 -13.92 3.94
N LEU A 63 -0.80 -13.81 5.04
CA LEU A 63 -1.05 -12.83 6.08
C LEU A 63 0.15 -11.91 6.22
N ARG A 64 -0.11 -10.62 6.42
CA ARG A 64 0.91 -9.64 6.76
C ARG A 64 0.47 -8.84 7.96
N ARG A 65 1.42 -8.46 8.79
CA ARG A 65 1.21 -7.66 9.99
C ARG A 65 2.12 -6.46 9.96
N HIS A 66 1.57 -5.30 10.27
CA HIS A 66 2.40 -4.13 10.46
C HIS A 66 3.21 -4.30 11.74
N ARG A 67 4.53 -4.18 11.64
CA ARG A 67 5.45 -4.43 12.74
C ARG A 67 5.35 -3.33 13.79
N THR A 68 5.41 -3.77 15.04
CA THR A 68 5.47 -2.94 16.25
C THR A 68 6.80 -3.11 16.99
N ASP A 69 7.59 -4.13 16.63
CA ASP A 69 8.86 -4.45 17.26
C ASP A 69 9.99 -3.49 16.84
N ALA A 70 11.01 -3.38 17.70
CA ALA A 70 12.17 -2.54 17.47
C ALA A 70 12.94 -2.93 16.19
N VAL A 71 13.38 -1.92 15.45
CA VAL A 71 14.20 -2.09 14.25
C VAL A 71 15.63 -2.41 14.68
N ARG A 72 16.20 -3.47 14.09
CA ARG A 72 17.58 -3.89 14.33
C ARG A 72 18.47 -3.35 13.23
N LEU A 73 19.47 -2.55 13.59
CA LEU A 73 20.48 -2.02 12.69
C LEU A 73 21.84 -2.57 13.09
N ARG A 74 22.63 -3.04 12.11
CA ARG A 74 24.01 -3.46 12.36
C ARG A 74 24.97 -2.33 12.02
N LEU A 75 25.61 -1.76 13.03
CA LEU A 75 26.57 -0.65 12.89
C LEU A 75 27.92 -1.09 13.46
N SER A 76 28.97 -1.03 12.63
CA SER A 76 30.36 -1.41 12.99
C SER A 76 30.48 -2.78 13.66
N GLY A 77 29.74 -3.77 13.13
CA GLY A 77 29.74 -5.14 13.64
C GLY A 77 28.83 -5.38 14.86
N ARG A 78 28.31 -4.33 15.51
CA ARG A 78 27.38 -4.40 16.65
C ARG A 78 25.93 -4.30 16.18
N GLU A 79 25.02 -5.04 16.81
CA GLU A 79 23.57 -4.92 16.61
C GLU A 79 23.01 -3.86 17.56
N LEU A 80 22.42 -2.81 16.99
CA LEU A 80 21.67 -1.77 17.70
C LEU A 80 20.17 -1.97 17.48
N ARG A 81 19.37 -1.69 18.49
CA ARG A 81 17.91 -1.82 18.46
C ARG A 81 17.29 -0.49 18.78
N PHE A 82 16.47 0.03 17.86
CA PHE A 82 15.75 1.29 18.04
C PHE A 82 14.26 1.03 18.03
N SER A 83 13.54 1.66 18.96
CA SER A 83 12.08 1.62 18.94
C SER A 83 11.54 2.30 17.68
N ARG A 84 10.45 1.79 17.12
CA ARG A 84 9.80 2.43 15.96
C ARG A 84 9.33 3.85 16.25
N PRO A 85 8.78 4.16 17.44
CA PRO A 85 8.46 5.54 17.79
C PRO A 85 9.68 6.45 17.77
N ALA A 86 10.83 6.01 18.30
CA ALA A 86 12.07 6.79 18.24
C ALA A 86 12.55 7.02 16.80
N LEU A 87 12.42 6.01 15.92
CA LEU A 87 12.71 6.19 14.49
C LEU A 87 11.70 7.10 13.79
N GLY A 88 10.43 6.99 14.16
CA GLY A 88 9.35 7.90 13.75
C GLY A 88 9.73 9.35 14.03
N GLU A 89 10.11 9.62 15.28
CA GLU A 89 10.53 10.95 15.72
C GLU A 89 11.84 11.42 15.06
N ALA A 90 12.84 10.55 15.00
CA ALA A 90 14.13 10.91 14.41
C ALA A 90 14.04 11.21 12.90
N LEU A 91 13.14 10.54 12.18
CA LEU A 91 13.01 10.63 10.71
C LEU A 91 11.79 11.45 10.26
N GLY A 92 10.96 11.94 11.18
CA GLY A 92 9.76 12.71 10.90
C GLY A 92 8.78 11.98 9.97
N VAL A 93 8.34 12.64 8.91
CA VAL A 93 7.40 12.10 7.91
C VAL A 93 7.88 10.76 7.32
N LEU A 94 9.19 10.58 7.12
CA LEU A 94 9.73 9.31 6.60
C LEU A 94 9.60 8.17 7.62
N GLY A 95 9.74 8.49 8.91
CA GLY A 95 9.60 7.53 10.00
C GLY A 95 8.14 7.21 10.35
N ALA A 96 7.20 8.10 10.04
CA ALA A 96 5.76 7.87 10.28
C ALA A 96 5.26 6.61 9.55
N HIS A 97 5.84 6.25 8.40
CA HIS A 97 5.52 5.01 7.68
C HIS A 97 5.90 3.72 8.42
N LEU A 98 6.69 3.81 9.51
CA LEU A 98 7.06 2.69 10.35
C LEU A 98 6.06 2.46 11.49
N LEU A 99 4.98 3.25 11.59
CA LEU A 99 4.04 3.27 12.71
C LEU A 99 2.64 2.82 12.27
N PRO A 100 1.99 1.89 13.01
CA PRO A 100 0.63 1.40 12.70
C PRO A 100 -0.46 2.34 13.26
N THR A 101 -0.47 3.61 12.84
CA THR A 101 -1.52 4.56 13.26
C THR A 101 -2.85 4.24 12.61
N ARG A 102 -3.96 4.72 13.19
CA ARG A 102 -5.30 4.53 12.60
C ARG A 102 -5.39 5.16 11.21
N ARG A 103 -4.87 6.38 11.04
CA ARG A 103 -4.86 7.06 9.74
C ARG A 103 -4.10 6.22 8.71
N ARG A 104 -2.96 5.66 9.10
CA ARG A 104 -2.19 4.79 8.24
C ARG A 104 -2.96 3.56 7.78
N ALA A 105 -3.69 2.92 8.70
CA ALA A 105 -4.56 1.80 8.35
C ALA A 105 -5.64 2.20 7.34
N LEU A 106 -6.25 3.38 7.51
CA LEU A 106 -7.24 3.92 6.57
C LEU A 106 -6.63 4.29 5.21
N GLU A 107 -5.41 4.83 5.15
CA GLU A 107 -4.70 5.10 3.90
C GLU A 107 -4.46 3.82 3.09
N VAL A 108 -4.01 2.76 3.76
CA VAL A 108 -3.79 1.44 3.17
C VAL A 108 -5.11 0.85 2.65
N ALA A 109 -6.19 0.99 3.42
CA ALA A 109 -7.54 0.60 2.99
C ALA A 109 -8.04 1.38 1.77
N ARG A 110 -7.89 2.71 1.76
CA ARG A 110 -8.24 3.56 0.61
C ARG A 110 -7.43 3.20 -0.63
N ALA A 111 -6.13 2.96 -0.50
CA ALA A 111 -5.27 2.50 -1.59
C ALA A 111 -5.80 1.20 -2.22
N ALA A 112 -6.16 0.21 -1.40
CA ALA A 112 -6.75 -1.02 -1.88
C ALA A 112 -8.13 -0.84 -2.54
N ALA A 113 -8.95 0.07 -2.02
CA ALA A 113 -10.24 0.42 -2.61
C ALA A 113 -10.08 1.07 -3.99
N ARG A 114 -9.09 1.97 -4.17
CA ARG A 114 -8.76 2.55 -5.48
C ARG A 114 -8.33 1.47 -6.46
N GLU A 115 -7.39 0.60 -6.06
CA GLU A 115 -6.94 -0.51 -6.91
C GLU A 115 -8.10 -1.42 -7.35
N MET A 116 -9.02 -1.73 -6.43
CA MET A 116 -10.23 -2.51 -6.71
C MET A 116 -11.17 -1.77 -7.70
N ALA A 117 -11.30 -0.46 -7.58
CA ALA A 117 -12.13 0.36 -8.47
C ALA A 117 -11.64 0.38 -9.93
N PHE A 118 -10.34 0.26 -10.18
CA PHE A 118 -9.81 0.24 -11.56
C PHE A 118 -9.56 -1.18 -12.06
N LEU A 119 -8.88 -2.01 -11.26
CA LEU A 119 -8.38 -3.32 -11.68
C LEU A 119 -9.40 -4.45 -11.47
N GLY A 120 -10.34 -4.27 -10.55
CA GLY A 120 -11.39 -5.25 -10.31
C GLY A 120 -12.48 -5.16 -11.37
N ALA A 121 -13.08 -6.29 -11.78
CA ALA A 121 -14.27 -6.33 -12.67
C ALA A 121 -15.55 -6.90 -12.03
N ARG A 122 -15.46 -7.57 -10.88
CA ARG A 122 -16.62 -8.18 -10.19
C ARG A 122 -17.50 -7.16 -9.47
N GLU A 123 -18.81 -7.36 -9.50
CA GLU A 123 -19.74 -6.55 -8.69
C GLU A 123 -19.41 -6.67 -7.18
N PRO A 124 -19.69 -5.64 -6.36
CA PRO A 124 -19.42 -5.66 -4.93
C PRO A 124 -19.94 -6.92 -4.23
N ASP A 125 -21.16 -7.35 -4.49
CA ASP A 125 -21.75 -8.55 -3.86
C ASP A 125 -21.02 -9.84 -4.24
N ASN A 126 -20.31 -9.82 -5.37
CA ASN A 126 -19.54 -10.94 -5.89
C ASN A 126 -18.03 -10.74 -5.75
N LEU A 127 -17.58 -9.74 -4.98
CA LEU A 127 -16.16 -9.40 -4.86
C LEU A 127 -15.34 -10.61 -4.37
N TRP A 128 -15.93 -11.33 -3.43
CA TRP A 128 -15.31 -12.47 -2.77
C TRP A 128 -15.66 -13.81 -3.41
N SER A 129 -16.59 -13.85 -4.37
CA SER A 129 -17.03 -15.10 -5.01
C SER A 129 -15.83 -15.91 -5.47
N ASP A 130 -15.74 -17.19 -5.14
CA ASP A 130 -14.58 -18.05 -5.44
C ASP A 130 -13.26 -17.66 -4.74
N SER A 131 -13.17 -16.59 -3.96
CA SER A 131 -11.96 -16.25 -3.20
C SER A 131 -11.82 -17.15 -1.98
N PRO A 132 -10.62 -17.65 -1.64
CA PRO A 132 -10.40 -18.35 -0.38
C PRO A 132 -10.67 -17.45 0.83
N LEU A 133 -10.65 -16.13 0.66
CA LEU A 133 -11.03 -15.19 1.72
C LEU A 133 -12.53 -15.24 2.06
N CYS A 134 -13.40 -15.80 1.23
CA CYS A 134 -14.81 -16.03 1.60
C CYS A 134 -14.95 -16.85 2.87
N ALA A 135 -14.05 -17.80 3.09
CA ALA A 135 -14.03 -18.59 4.31
C ALA A 135 -13.79 -17.70 5.54
N VAL A 136 -13.02 -16.61 5.38
CA VAL A 136 -12.65 -15.66 6.43
C VAL A 136 -13.71 -14.61 6.72
N LEU A 137 -14.59 -14.28 5.76
CA LEU A 137 -15.56 -13.18 5.91
C LEU A 137 -16.53 -13.37 7.09
N PRO A 138 -17.15 -14.55 7.31
CA PRO A 138 -17.96 -14.77 8.51
C PRO A 138 -17.17 -14.59 9.81
N TRP A 139 -15.85 -14.80 9.78
CA TRP A 139 -14.96 -14.63 10.95
C TRP A 139 -14.58 -13.17 11.20
N ALA A 140 -14.75 -12.34 10.17
CA ALA A 140 -14.64 -10.89 10.26
C ALA A 140 -15.98 -10.22 10.58
N ASN A 141 -17.05 -10.97 10.92
CA ASN A 141 -18.44 -10.48 11.00
C ASN A 141 -18.92 -9.76 9.73
N ALA A 142 -18.24 -9.98 8.60
CA ALA A 142 -18.67 -9.49 7.30
C ALA A 142 -19.66 -10.48 6.72
N ARG A 143 -20.94 -10.11 6.66
CA ARG A 143 -21.96 -10.94 5.99
C ARG A 143 -21.76 -10.85 4.47
N PRO A 144 -21.82 -11.98 3.73
CA PRO A 144 -22.00 -11.94 2.29
C PRO A 144 -23.27 -11.12 1.98
N GLY A 145 -23.12 -10.00 1.26
CA GLY A 145 -24.21 -9.07 0.96
C GLY A 145 -24.19 -7.73 1.73
N GLU A 146 -23.38 -7.59 2.78
CA GLU A 146 -23.04 -6.27 3.34
C GLU A 146 -21.90 -5.65 2.53
N GLU A 147 -22.20 -5.18 1.31
CA GLU A 147 -21.32 -4.33 0.48
C GLU A 147 -19.82 -4.69 0.52
N ALA A 148 -19.45 -5.97 0.42
CA ALA A 148 -18.08 -6.49 0.43
C ALA A 148 -17.03 -5.64 1.21
N ALA A 149 -17.12 -5.68 2.53
CA ALA A 149 -16.18 -5.06 3.47
C ALA A 149 -14.70 -5.27 3.09
N LEU A 150 -13.96 -4.19 2.83
CA LEU A 150 -12.50 -4.24 2.57
C LEU A 150 -11.68 -4.00 3.84
N PHE A 151 -12.20 -3.20 4.75
CA PHE A 151 -11.50 -2.79 5.96
C PHE A 151 -12.42 -2.83 7.17
N ARG A 152 -11.94 -3.41 8.26
CA ARG A 152 -12.61 -3.42 9.56
C ARG A 152 -11.68 -2.81 10.59
N GLU A 153 -12.21 -1.89 11.38
CA GLU A 153 -11.51 -1.27 12.50
C GLU A 153 -12.28 -1.49 13.80
N MET A 154 -11.54 -1.79 14.87
CA MET A 154 -12.07 -1.78 16.22
C MET A 154 -11.69 -0.46 16.89
N ARG A 155 -12.70 0.37 17.13
CA ARG A 155 -12.53 1.72 17.66
C ARG A 155 -12.18 1.72 19.15
N PRO A 156 -11.66 2.84 19.67
CA PRO A 156 -11.32 2.98 21.09
C PRO A 156 -12.49 2.80 22.06
N ASP A 157 -13.70 3.13 21.61
CA ASP A 157 -14.93 2.93 22.37
C ASP A 157 -15.37 1.45 22.44
N GLY A 158 -14.75 0.57 21.65
CA GLY A 158 -15.11 -0.84 21.51
C GLY A 158 -16.07 -1.15 20.38
N SER A 159 -16.55 -0.12 19.68
CA SER A 159 -17.40 -0.31 18.51
C SER A 159 -16.60 -0.86 17.34
N GLU A 160 -17.28 -1.65 16.52
CA GLU A 160 -16.74 -2.19 15.28
C GLU A 160 -17.24 -1.36 14.11
N HIS A 161 -16.33 -0.95 13.23
CA HIS A 161 -16.66 -0.21 12.03
C HIS A 161 -16.15 -0.94 10.81
N THR A 162 -17.06 -1.13 9.85
CA THR A 162 -16.82 -1.85 8.62
C THR A 162 -16.94 -0.91 7.44
N HIS A 163 -15.88 -0.87 6.64
CA HIS A 163 -15.72 0.02 5.50
C HIS A 163 -15.72 -0.80 4.20
N SER A 164 -16.74 -0.56 3.37
CA SER A 164 -16.82 -1.07 2.00
C SER A 164 -15.92 -0.24 1.07
N ALA A 165 -15.66 -0.75 -0.14
CA ALA A 165 -14.87 -0.04 -1.13
C ALA A 165 -15.42 1.37 -1.43
N TRP A 166 -16.73 1.50 -1.64
CA TRP A 166 -17.31 2.80 -1.95
C TRP A 166 -17.29 3.77 -0.76
N LYS A 167 -17.47 3.29 0.48
CA LYS A 167 -17.36 4.14 1.69
C LYS A 167 -15.95 4.72 1.83
N LEU A 168 -14.93 3.89 1.56
CA LEU A 168 -13.54 4.33 1.57
C LEU A 168 -13.28 5.38 0.50
N LEU A 169 -13.76 5.14 -0.73
CA LEU A 169 -13.56 6.03 -1.88
C LEU A 169 -14.34 7.34 -1.77
N ASN A 170 -15.56 7.32 -1.24
CA ASN A 170 -16.37 8.53 -1.06
C ASN A 170 -15.73 9.52 -0.08
N ARG A 171 -14.93 9.01 0.86
CA ARG A 171 -14.20 9.80 1.86
C ARG A 171 -12.74 10.02 1.48
N ASP A 172 -12.38 9.73 0.24
CA ASP A 172 -10.99 9.77 -0.21
C ASP A 172 -10.74 11.05 -1.02
N PRO A 173 -9.97 12.01 -0.49
CA PRO A 173 -9.70 13.27 -1.18
C PRO A 173 -8.92 13.09 -2.49
N ALA A 174 -8.22 11.96 -2.65
CA ALA A 174 -7.49 11.66 -3.88
C ALA A 174 -8.34 10.96 -4.92
N PHE A 175 -9.55 10.48 -4.59
CA PHE A 175 -10.44 9.83 -5.54
C PHE A 175 -11.47 10.83 -6.06
N LEU A 176 -11.14 11.48 -7.18
CA LEU A 176 -11.96 12.52 -7.79
C LEU A 176 -13.35 12.08 -8.28
N PRO A 177 -13.58 10.83 -8.77
CA PRO A 177 -14.90 10.42 -9.22
C PRO A 177 -15.92 10.35 -8.08
N GLU A 178 -17.10 10.92 -8.27
CA GLU A 178 -18.20 10.80 -7.33
C GLU A 178 -18.74 9.37 -7.30
N VAL A 179 -18.61 8.72 -6.14
CA VAL A 179 -19.08 7.35 -5.88
C VAL A 179 -19.73 7.31 -4.49
N ASN A 180 -21.03 7.62 -4.46
CA ASN A 180 -21.85 7.70 -3.26
C ASN A 180 -22.53 6.37 -2.91
N SER A 181 -22.40 5.35 -3.77
CA SER A 181 -23.02 4.03 -3.56
C SER A 181 -22.27 2.90 -4.26
N ALA A 182 -22.55 1.66 -3.85
CA ALA A 182 -22.08 0.45 -4.52
C ALA A 182 -22.49 0.39 -6.02
N ALA A 183 -23.70 0.85 -6.34
CA ALA A 183 -24.19 0.88 -7.73
C ALA A 183 -23.41 1.89 -8.58
N GLU A 184 -23.06 3.05 -8.02
CA GLU A 184 -22.22 4.04 -8.72
C GLU A 184 -20.80 3.55 -8.94
N LEU A 185 -20.22 2.82 -7.97
CA LEU A 185 -18.92 2.16 -8.15
C LEU A 185 -18.96 1.16 -9.31
N SER A 186 -20.02 0.35 -9.39
CA SER A 186 -20.23 -0.59 -10.50
C SER A 186 -20.37 0.13 -11.85
N ARG A 187 -21.14 1.23 -11.91
CA ARG A 187 -21.28 2.05 -13.13
C ARG A 187 -19.97 2.71 -13.53
N PHE A 188 -19.19 3.23 -12.58
CA PHE A 188 -17.86 3.77 -12.83
C PHE A 188 -16.95 2.72 -13.48
N ARG A 189 -16.90 1.52 -12.90
CA ARG A 189 -16.11 0.38 -13.41
C ARG A 189 -16.55 -0.09 -14.79
N LEU A 190 -17.85 -0.07 -15.05
CA LEU A 190 -18.40 -0.41 -16.36
C LEU A 190 -18.00 0.64 -17.41
N ARG A 191 -18.11 1.93 -17.09
CA ARG A 191 -17.71 3.03 -17.99
C ARG A 191 -16.23 2.95 -18.36
N LEU A 192 -15.35 2.71 -17.38
CA LEU A 192 -13.91 2.53 -17.61
C LEU A 192 -13.59 1.42 -18.63
N ARG A 193 -14.45 0.41 -18.75
CA ARG A 193 -14.26 -0.74 -19.64
C ARG A 193 -14.94 -0.56 -20.99
N GLN A 194 -16.04 0.17 -21.03
CA GLN A 194 -16.78 0.48 -22.27
C GLN A 194 -16.11 1.60 -23.06
N ASP A 195 -15.56 2.61 -22.38
CA ASP A 195 -14.83 3.72 -23.00
C ASP A 195 -13.43 3.89 -22.37
N PRO A 196 -12.51 2.95 -22.62
CA PRO A 196 -11.17 2.98 -22.01
C PRO A 196 -10.25 4.06 -22.61
N LEU A 197 -10.65 4.68 -23.72
CA LEU A 197 -9.90 5.70 -24.45
C LEU A 197 -10.70 7.00 -24.53
N ASP A 198 -11.21 7.44 -23.38
CA ASP A 198 -11.86 8.74 -23.22
C ASP A 198 -10.91 9.92 -23.55
N GLY A 199 -11.43 11.14 -23.55
CA GLY A 199 -10.65 12.34 -23.90
C GLY A 199 -9.39 12.53 -23.05
N ALA A 200 -9.45 12.19 -21.75
CA ALA A 200 -8.32 12.26 -20.84
C ALA A 200 -7.25 11.21 -21.22
N MET A 201 -7.62 9.93 -21.36
CA MET A 201 -6.69 8.87 -21.77
C MET A 201 -6.06 9.14 -23.14
N VAL A 202 -6.83 9.63 -24.11
CA VAL A 202 -6.31 10.01 -25.43
C VAL A 202 -5.29 11.14 -25.32
N THR A 203 -5.56 12.15 -24.49
CA THR A 203 -4.65 13.28 -24.24
C THR A 203 -3.33 12.81 -23.62
N MET A 204 -3.34 11.72 -22.84
CA MET A 204 -2.12 11.14 -22.28
C MET A 204 -1.38 10.25 -23.27
N LEU A 205 -2.10 9.32 -23.92
CA LEU A 205 -1.49 8.27 -24.72
C LEU A 205 -1.03 8.79 -26.09
N ARG A 206 -1.81 9.66 -26.75
CA ARG A 206 -1.50 10.15 -28.10
C ARG A 206 -0.15 10.84 -28.18
N PRO A 207 0.21 11.80 -27.30
CA PRO A 207 1.53 12.43 -27.34
C PRO A 207 2.66 11.41 -27.14
N PHE A 208 2.50 10.46 -26.21
CA PHE A 208 3.49 9.43 -25.97
C PHE A 208 3.71 8.53 -27.20
N PHE A 209 2.65 8.02 -27.83
CA PHE A 209 2.76 7.19 -29.03
C PHE A 209 3.09 7.97 -30.33
N SER A 210 3.01 9.30 -30.31
CA SER A 210 3.31 10.14 -31.49
C SER A 210 4.72 10.75 -31.46
N ARG A 211 5.41 10.68 -30.31
CA ARG A 211 6.80 11.15 -30.19
C ARG A 211 7.74 10.26 -31.00
N ARG A 212 8.68 10.88 -31.73
CA ARG A 212 9.87 10.18 -32.26
C ARG A 212 10.78 9.84 -31.07
N ALA A 213 11.40 8.66 -31.07
CA ALA A 213 12.22 8.18 -29.95
C ALA A 213 13.23 9.25 -29.52
N THR A 214 13.18 9.67 -28.25
CA THR A 214 14.20 10.53 -27.66
C THR A 214 15.49 9.74 -27.49
N VAL A 215 16.61 10.30 -27.93
CA VAL A 215 17.94 9.68 -27.83
C VAL A 215 18.70 10.39 -26.71
N GLY A 216 18.90 9.69 -25.59
CA GLY A 216 19.70 10.15 -24.45
C GLY A 216 20.20 8.96 -23.63
N PRO A 217 21.27 9.10 -22.83
CA PRO A 217 21.94 7.97 -22.17
C PRO A 217 21.00 7.13 -21.27
N ARG A 218 20.04 7.77 -20.59
CA ARG A 218 19.00 7.09 -19.80
C ARG A 218 18.03 6.29 -20.68
N ASP A 219 17.61 6.84 -21.82
CA ASP A 219 16.75 6.15 -22.77
C ASP A 219 17.49 5.02 -23.50
N THR A 220 18.80 5.15 -23.74
CA THR A 220 19.66 4.07 -24.28
C THR A 220 19.82 2.93 -23.26
N ALA A 221 20.06 3.23 -21.98
CA ALA A 221 20.11 2.23 -20.92
C ALA A 221 18.77 1.50 -20.76
N ARG A 222 17.66 2.25 -20.76
CA ARG A 222 16.29 1.70 -20.75
C ARG A 222 15.98 0.86 -21.99
N TRP A 223 16.40 1.31 -23.17
CA TRP A 223 16.26 0.60 -24.43
C TRP A 223 16.98 -0.76 -24.42
N ALA A 224 18.21 -0.80 -23.88
CA ALA A 224 18.98 -2.02 -23.69
C ALA A 224 18.36 -2.96 -22.64
N LEU A 225 17.70 -2.41 -21.61
CA LEU A 225 17.02 -3.18 -20.56
C LEU A 225 15.63 -3.70 -20.95
N GLY A 226 15.08 -3.28 -22.08
CA GLY A 226 13.81 -3.76 -22.63
C GLY A 226 12.65 -2.75 -22.63
N SER A 227 12.81 -1.59 -21.97
CA SER A 227 11.80 -0.53 -21.88
C SER A 227 11.92 0.40 -23.09
N ARG A 228 11.08 0.17 -24.11
CA ARG A 228 11.15 0.86 -25.41
C ARG A 228 10.10 1.96 -25.52
N HIS A 229 10.49 3.10 -26.09
CA HIS A 229 9.54 4.03 -26.70
C HIS A 229 8.91 3.34 -27.93
N PRO A 230 7.60 3.54 -28.21
CA PRO A 230 6.94 2.91 -29.35
C PRO A 230 7.61 3.29 -30.68
N TRP A 231 7.74 2.31 -31.59
CA TRP A 231 8.27 2.51 -32.95
C TRP A 231 7.17 2.82 -34.00
N PHE A 232 5.90 2.77 -33.61
CA PHE A 232 4.74 3.10 -34.44
C PHE A 232 3.91 4.20 -33.80
N GLY A 233 3.07 4.82 -34.63
CA GLY A 233 2.24 5.96 -34.24
C GLY A 233 0.97 5.59 -33.49
N TRP A 234 0.31 6.62 -32.96
CA TRP A 234 -0.92 6.53 -32.18
C TRP A 234 -2.05 5.71 -32.82
N ASN A 235 -2.27 5.79 -34.12
CA ASN A 235 -3.39 5.09 -34.78
C ASN A 235 -3.29 3.57 -34.67
N ASP A 236 -2.08 3.02 -34.85
CA ASP A 236 -1.84 1.58 -34.67
C ASP A 236 -1.95 1.17 -33.19
N ALA A 237 -1.45 2.01 -32.27
CA ALA A 237 -1.59 1.79 -30.83
C ALA A 237 -3.06 1.75 -30.40
N ARG A 238 -3.85 2.74 -30.85
CA ARG A 238 -5.29 2.84 -30.59
C ARG A 238 -6.03 1.61 -31.09
N ALA A 239 -5.72 1.11 -32.29
CA ALA A 239 -6.36 -0.08 -32.84
C ALA A 239 -6.06 -1.34 -31.99
N ILE A 240 -4.83 -1.48 -31.48
CA ILE A 240 -4.46 -2.58 -30.58
C ILE A 240 -5.17 -2.45 -29.25
N LEU A 241 -5.13 -1.27 -28.62
CA LEU A 241 -5.80 -0.98 -27.35
C LEU A 241 -7.31 -1.30 -27.43
N THR A 242 -7.99 -0.77 -28.44
CA THR A 242 -9.43 -0.97 -28.64
C THR A 242 -9.76 -2.46 -28.74
N ARG A 243 -9.04 -3.21 -29.59
CA ARG A 243 -9.24 -4.65 -29.75
C ARG A 243 -8.97 -5.45 -28.47
N SER A 244 -7.94 -5.07 -27.71
CA SER A 244 -7.62 -5.74 -26.44
C SER A 244 -8.74 -5.53 -25.42
N PHE A 245 -9.34 -4.34 -25.34
CA PHE A 245 -10.49 -4.07 -24.47
C PHE A 245 -11.77 -4.75 -24.94
N GLU A 246 -12.04 -4.81 -26.24
CA GLU A 246 -13.18 -5.56 -26.80
C GLU A 246 -13.17 -7.04 -26.36
N ARG A 247 -11.98 -7.65 -26.29
CA ARG A 247 -11.81 -9.07 -25.94
C ARG A 247 -11.67 -9.32 -24.44
N PHE A 248 -10.90 -8.48 -23.73
CA PHE A 248 -10.47 -8.75 -22.35
C PHE A 248 -10.78 -7.61 -21.37
N GLY A 249 -11.50 -6.57 -21.79
CA GLY A 249 -11.84 -5.44 -20.92
C GLY A 249 -12.70 -5.80 -19.71
N ARG A 250 -13.40 -6.94 -19.75
CA ARG A 250 -14.21 -7.46 -18.64
C ARG A 250 -13.46 -8.36 -17.68
N GLU A 251 -12.17 -8.60 -17.91
CA GLU A 251 -11.38 -9.42 -16.99
C GLU A 251 -11.15 -8.72 -15.65
N ASP A 252 -11.14 -9.54 -14.62
CA ASP A 252 -10.86 -9.16 -13.27
C ASP A 252 -9.36 -9.34 -13.02
N PHE A 253 -8.63 -8.25 -12.84
CA PHE A 253 -7.18 -8.29 -12.61
C PHE A 253 -6.84 -8.20 -11.13
N TRP A 254 -7.76 -7.74 -10.28
CA TRP A 254 -7.50 -7.51 -8.87
C TRP A 254 -7.68 -8.78 -8.04
N ALA A 255 -6.76 -9.04 -7.12
CA ALA A 255 -6.89 -10.11 -6.13
C ALA A 255 -7.51 -9.55 -4.82
N PRO A 256 -8.53 -10.21 -4.25
CA PRO A 256 -9.17 -9.74 -3.02
C PRO A 256 -8.24 -9.69 -1.80
N ARG A 257 -8.42 -8.64 -0.98
CA ARG A 257 -7.69 -8.42 0.28
C ARG A 257 -8.61 -7.86 1.36
N LEU A 258 -8.52 -8.43 2.56
CA LEU A 258 -9.24 -7.98 3.76
C LEU A 258 -8.25 -7.38 4.75
N MET A 259 -8.56 -6.20 5.27
CA MET A 259 -7.70 -5.48 6.21
C MET A 259 -8.39 -5.33 7.56
N LEU A 260 -7.67 -5.64 8.64
CA LEU A 260 -8.19 -5.57 10.01
C LEU A 260 -7.26 -4.69 10.85
N TYR A 261 -7.81 -3.64 11.46
CA TYR A 261 -7.11 -2.83 12.46
C TYR A 261 -7.66 -3.14 13.86
N LEU A 262 -6.91 -3.93 14.62
CA LEU A 262 -7.38 -4.59 15.84
C LEU A 262 -6.41 -4.36 17.00
N PRO A 263 -6.88 -4.43 18.26
CA PRO A 263 -5.99 -4.52 19.42
C PRO A 263 -4.96 -5.63 19.24
N ASP A 264 -3.74 -5.43 19.73
CA ASP A 264 -2.68 -6.45 19.71
C ASP A 264 -3.22 -7.75 20.33
N PRO A 265 -3.34 -8.85 19.56
CA PRO A 265 -3.91 -10.10 20.06
C PRO A 265 -3.05 -10.75 21.15
N ARG A 266 -1.79 -10.34 21.28
CA ARG A 266 -0.86 -10.81 22.31
C ARG A 266 -0.96 -9.98 23.59
N ALA A 267 -1.65 -8.85 23.56
CA ALA A 267 -1.91 -8.08 24.77
C ALA A 267 -2.77 -8.90 25.74
N ASN A 268 -2.49 -8.78 27.03
CA ASN A 268 -3.28 -9.45 28.06
C ASN A 268 -4.74 -8.98 27.96
N ALA A 269 -5.67 -9.88 27.64
CA ALA A 269 -7.07 -9.55 27.45
C ALA A 269 -7.70 -8.80 28.64
N LYS A 270 -7.27 -9.12 29.88
CA LYS A 270 -7.72 -8.41 31.08
C LYS A 270 -7.19 -6.98 31.13
N GLU A 271 -5.93 -6.78 30.74
CA GLU A 271 -5.30 -5.47 30.68
C GLU A 271 -5.91 -4.61 29.57
N ALA A 272 -6.14 -5.19 28.38
CA ALA A 272 -6.81 -4.52 27.28
C ALA A 272 -8.22 -4.08 27.68
N ALA A 273 -9.01 -4.95 28.33
CA ALA A 273 -10.34 -4.62 28.84
C ALA A 273 -10.30 -3.53 29.92
N LEU A 274 -9.31 -3.55 30.81
CA LEU A 274 -9.11 -2.51 31.82
C LEU A 274 -8.80 -1.16 31.18
N ARG A 275 -7.83 -1.11 30.25
CA ARG A 275 -7.48 0.10 29.49
C ARG A 275 -8.67 0.64 28.73
N GLN A 276 -9.45 -0.23 28.10
CA GLN A 276 -10.67 0.16 27.40
C GLN A 276 -11.69 0.80 28.35
N ALA A 277 -11.93 0.21 29.52
CA ALA A 277 -12.83 0.81 30.53
C ALA A 277 -12.31 2.17 31.04
N LEU A 278 -11.00 2.34 31.20
CA LEU A 278 -10.39 3.63 31.57
C LEU A 278 -10.58 4.67 30.45
N ASN A 279 -10.32 4.29 29.20
CA ASN A 279 -10.49 5.15 28.03
C ASN A 279 -11.95 5.59 27.85
N GLN A 280 -12.91 4.70 28.10
CA GLN A 280 -14.33 5.04 28.06
C GLN A 280 -14.71 6.09 29.12
N ARG A 281 -14.16 5.98 30.33
CA ARG A 281 -14.37 6.98 31.39
C ARG A 281 -13.70 8.31 31.05
N ALA A 282 -12.47 8.28 30.52
CA ALA A 282 -11.75 9.48 30.09
C ALA A 282 -12.52 10.23 28.99
N ALA A 283 -12.98 9.52 27.95
CA ALA A 283 -13.79 10.09 26.88
C ALA A 283 -15.12 10.65 27.38
N SER A 284 -15.82 9.94 28.28
CA SER A 284 -17.08 10.43 28.87
C SER A 284 -16.89 11.70 29.69
N ARG A 285 -15.81 11.80 30.47
CA ARG A 285 -15.49 13.02 31.21
C ARG A 285 -15.13 14.17 30.28
N LEU A 286 -14.34 13.91 29.24
CA LEU A 286 -13.99 14.91 28.24
C LEU A 286 -15.26 15.41 27.54
N ALA A 287 -16.18 14.51 27.16
CA ALA A 287 -17.45 14.86 26.53
C ALA A 287 -18.32 15.75 27.44
N GLY A 288 -18.41 15.44 28.73
CA GLY A 288 -19.13 16.28 29.70
C GLY A 288 -18.49 17.67 29.86
N ARG A 289 -17.16 17.75 29.88
CA ARG A 289 -16.44 19.04 29.92
C ARG A 289 -16.60 19.83 28.63
N LEU A 290 -16.53 19.15 27.49
CA LEU A 290 -16.78 19.74 26.17
C LEU A 290 -18.18 20.35 26.14
N GLN A 291 -19.20 19.57 26.47
CA GLN A 291 -20.60 20.02 26.47
C GLN A 291 -20.84 21.23 27.40
N SER A 292 -20.17 21.26 28.55
CA SER A 292 -20.27 22.38 29.51
C SER A 292 -19.54 23.64 29.04
N ALA A 293 -18.54 23.48 28.17
CA ALA A 293 -17.70 24.57 27.67
C ALA A 293 -18.08 25.00 26.24
N LEU A 294 -19.03 24.33 25.59
CA LEU A 294 -19.49 24.71 24.26
C LEU A 294 -20.17 26.09 24.32
N PRO A 295 -19.83 27.01 23.42
CA PRO A 295 -20.54 28.28 23.30
C PRO A 295 -21.98 28.05 22.80
N VAL A 296 -22.87 29.00 23.11
CA VAL A 296 -24.33 28.86 22.95
C VAL A 296 -24.74 28.55 21.50
N ASN A 297 -24.00 29.08 20.52
CA ASN A 297 -24.20 28.80 19.09
C ASN A 297 -23.92 27.34 18.71
N LEU A 298 -23.02 26.64 19.42
CA LEU A 298 -22.65 25.25 19.16
C LEU A 298 -23.44 24.26 20.03
N SER A 299 -23.84 24.65 21.25
CA SER A 299 -24.51 23.74 22.19
C SER A 299 -25.86 23.21 21.66
N GLY A 300 -26.54 23.99 20.80
CA GLY A 300 -27.79 23.57 20.15
C GLY A 300 -27.61 22.73 18.88
N LYS A 301 -26.37 22.60 18.36
CA LYS A 301 -26.06 21.91 17.10
C LYS A 301 -25.41 20.54 17.30
N LEU A 302 -24.74 20.33 18.44
CA LEU A 302 -24.02 19.09 18.73
C LEU A 302 -24.80 18.21 19.72
N SER A 303 -25.13 16.99 19.29
CA SER A 303 -25.73 16.00 20.19
C SER A 303 -24.74 15.49 21.24
N GLN A 304 -25.24 14.97 22.36
CA GLN A 304 -24.41 14.33 23.39
C GLN A 304 -23.61 13.14 22.82
N ALA A 305 -24.22 12.37 21.91
CA ALA A 305 -23.57 11.26 21.23
C ALA A 305 -22.41 11.76 20.33
N SER A 306 -22.61 12.86 19.61
CA SER A 306 -21.58 13.52 18.82
C SER A 306 -20.42 13.98 19.70
N CYS A 307 -20.70 14.67 20.81
CA CYS A 307 -19.66 15.08 21.77
C CYS A 307 -18.85 13.90 22.31
N LEU A 308 -19.50 12.77 22.62
CA LEU A 308 -18.83 11.56 23.10
C LEU A 308 -17.94 10.94 22.00
N SER A 309 -18.46 10.80 20.79
CA SER A 309 -17.71 10.26 19.65
C SER A 309 -16.48 11.11 19.32
N LEU A 310 -16.65 12.44 19.26
CA LEU A 310 -15.54 13.39 19.08
C LEU A 310 -14.48 13.27 20.17
N SER A 311 -14.91 13.06 21.41
CA SER A 311 -13.99 12.90 22.55
C SER A 311 -13.14 11.65 22.44
N TYR A 312 -13.71 10.51 22.00
CA TYR A 312 -12.91 9.30 21.74
C TYR A 312 -11.89 9.52 20.64
N LEU A 313 -12.31 10.09 19.51
CA LEU A 313 -11.44 10.34 18.36
C LEU A 313 -10.31 11.30 18.69
N ALA A 314 -10.61 12.38 19.42
CA ALA A 314 -9.62 13.36 19.86
C ALA A 314 -8.59 12.75 20.82
N LEU A 315 -9.02 11.97 21.81
CA LEU A 315 -8.10 11.32 22.75
C LEU A 315 -7.27 10.25 22.04
N ASP A 316 -7.87 9.45 21.17
CA ASP A 316 -7.14 8.42 20.43
C ASP A 316 -6.07 9.06 19.56
N TYR A 317 -6.40 10.09 18.78
CA TYR A 317 -5.42 10.81 17.95
C TYR A 317 -4.34 11.51 18.78
N TYR A 318 -4.72 12.24 19.83
CA TYR A 318 -3.78 12.98 20.68
C TYR A 318 -2.75 12.04 21.33
N PHE A 319 -3.18 10.83 21.70
CA PHE A 319 -2.35 9.81 22.33
C PHE A 319 -1.69 8.80 21.36
N ASP A 320 -2.06 8.79 20.08
CA ASP A 320 -1.42 7.97 19.05
C ASP A 320 0.01 8.45 18.76
N HIS A 321 0.72 7.72 17.90
CA HIS A 321 2.05 8.11 17.45
C HIS A 321 2.04 9.44 16.67
N PRO A 322 3.13 10.23 16.72
CA PRO A 322 3.18 11.52 16.04
C PRO A 322 3.06 11.37 14.52
N GLU A 323 2.10 12.07 13.94
CA GLU A 323 1.89 12.19 12.49
C GLU A 323 2.45 13.54 12.01
N PHE A 324 3.77 13.58 11.83
CA PHE A 324 4.54 14.80 11.57
C PHE A 324 4.11 15.59 10.33
N ASP A 325 3.40 14.97 9.39
CA ASP A 325 2.83 15.61 8.22
C ASP A 325 1.53 16.38 8.54
N LEU A 326 0.81 16.01 9.60
CA LEU A 326 -0.35 16.73 10.10
C LEU A 326 0.00 17.73 11.19
N GLU A 327 1.07 17.50 11.95
CA GLU A 327 1.59 18.47 12.91
C GLU A 327 2.19 19.67 12.18
N ASN A 328 1.36 20.68 11.89
CA ASN A 328 1.80 22.04 11.55
C ASN A 328 2.51 22.67 12.76
N ARG A 329 3.70 22.16 13.10
CA ARG A 329 4.59 22.92 13.97
C ARG A 329 4.87 24.21 13.21
N THR A 330 4.52 25.34 13.81
CA THR A 330 5.21 26.61 13.54
C THR A 330 6.67 26.26 13.40
N ARG A 331 7.13 26.35 12.15
CA ARG A 331 8.38 25.77 11.68
C ARG A 331 9.45 26.01 12.75
N PRO A 332 10.13 25.00 13.29
CA PRO A 332 11.42 25.29 13.90
C PRO A 332 12.20 26.05 12.82
N PRO A 333 12.77 27.24 13.13
CA PRO A 333 13.41 28.09 12.14
C PRO A 333 14.35 27.24 11.30
N ALA A 334 14.27 27.39 9.97
CA ALA A 334 14.89 26.55 8.95
C ALA A 334 16.07 25.73 9.51
N ARG A 335 15.79 24.50 9.96
CA ARG A 335 16.82 23.65 10.51
C ARG A 335 17.80 23.35 9.38
N THR A 336 19.04 23.80 9.54
CA THR A 336 20.16 23.30 8.74
C THR A 336 20.20 21.76 8.83
N LEU A 337 20.71 21.08 7.80
CA LEU A 337 20.90 19.62 7.80
C LEU A 337 21.58 19.14 9.11
N THR A 338 22.52 19.94 9.61
CA THR A 338 23.21 19.75 10.90
C THR A 338 22.30 19.75 12.12
N THR A 339 21.30 20.63 12.19
CA THR A 339 20.32 20.63 13.30
C THR A 339 19.30 19.50 13.22
N PHE A 340 18.92 19.05 12.01
CA PHE A 340 18.11 17.85 11.84
C PHE A 340 18.87 16.60 12.30
N LEU A 341 20.10 16.43 11.80
CA LEU A 341 20.98 15.31 12.18
C LEU A 341 21.26 15.32 13.69
N GLY A 342 21.52 16.49 14.28
CA GLY A 342 21.72 16.62 15.72
C GLY A 342 20.50 16.18 16.54
N HIS A 343 19.29 16.53 16.10
CA HIS A 343 18.05 16.07 16.74
C HIS A 343 17.85 14.55 16.58
N ALA A 344 17.99 14.02 15.37
CA ALA A 344 17.86 12.59 15.10
C ALA A 344 18.87 11.78 15.93
N VAL A 345 20.13 12.20 15.96
CA VAL A 345 21.18 11.62 16.80
C VAL A 345 20.80 11.68 18.28
N SER A 346 20.29 12.81 18.76
CA SER A 346 19.88 12.95 20.16
C SER A 346 18.73 11.99 20.53
N VAL A 347 17.70 11.88 19.68
CA VAL A 347 16.55 10.98 19.91
C VAL A 347 17.01 9.53 19.94
N LEU A 348 17.82 9.13 18.96
CA LEU A 348 18.34 7.76 18.86
C LEU A 348 19.31 7.43 20.02
N ALA A 349 20.18 8.36 20.41
CA ALA A 349 21.09 8.17 21.55
C ALA A 349 20.33 8.04 22.88
N THR A 350 19.21 8.77 23.03
CA THR A 350 18.37 8.73 24.23
C THR A 350 17.61 7.40 24.33
N ASP A 351 16.99 6.96 23.22
CA ASP A 351 16.35 5.64 23.09
C ASP A 351 17.36 4.51 23.35
N TRP A 352 18.58 4.63 22.80
CA TRP A 352 19.65 3.66 23.01
C TRP A 352 20.11 3.57 24.47
N ALA A 353 20.11 4.69 25.20
CA ALA A 353 20.40 4.73 26.63
C ALA A 353 19.27 4.15 27.52
N GLY A 354 18.21 3.59 26.92
CA GLY A 354 17.03 3.08 27.63
C GLY A 354 16.17 4.16 28.26
N ARG A 355 16.38 5.43 27.88
CA ARG A 355 15.59 6.57 28.33
C ARG A 355 14.62 6.92 27.21
N HIS A 356 13.36 6.55 27.36
CA HIS A 356 12.36 6.97 26.38
C HIS A 356 11.96 8.42 26.70
N PRO A 357 12.11 9.37 25.76
CA PRO A 357 11.53 10.69 25.94
C PRO A 357 10.00 10.54 26.10
N PRO A 358 9.33 11.46 26.81
CA PRO A 358 7.88 11.43 26.87
C PRO A 358 7.33 11.47 25.43
N PRO A 359 6.38 10.59 25.07
CA PRO A 359 5.89 10.51 23.71
C PRO A 359 5.32 11.87 23.29
N LEU A 360 5.75 12.36 22.13
CA LEU A 360 5.14 13.52 21.51
C LEU A 360 3.65 13.23 21.28
N ARG A 361 2.84 14.28 21.46
CA ARG A 361 1.38 14.21 21.36
C ARG A 361 0.93 14.99 20.14
N ASN A 362 0.01 14.41 19.37
CA ASN A 362 -0.53 15.08 18.21
C ASN A 362 -1.42 16.25 18.66
N ARG A 363 -1.13 17.46 18.16
CA ARG A 363 -1.87 18.68 18.54
C ARG A 363 -2.80 19.20 17.47
N ASN A 364 -2.69 18.75 16.22
CA ASN A 364 -3.52 19.24 15.13
C ASN A 364 -4.77 18.38 14.94
N ILE A 365 -5.71 18.48 15.89
CA ILE A 365 -6.94 17.68 15.89
C ILE A 365 -7.78 17.97 14.64
N ALA A 366 -7.89 19.21 14.20
CA ALA A 366 -8.65 19.57 12.98
C ALA A 366 -8.15 18.79 11.75
N ALA A 367 -6.85 18.84 11.47
CA ALA A 367 -6.28 18.11 10.33
C ALA A 367 -6.42 16.58 10.45
N ALA A 368 -6.46 16.05 11.68
CA ALA A 368 -6.71 14.63 11.92
C ALA A 368 -8.13 14.24 11.53
N PHE A 369 -9.13 15.03 11.94
CA PHE A 369 -10.52 14.80 11.60
C PHE A 369 -10.76 14.86 10.09
N ASP A 370 -10.13 15.83 9.41
CA ASP A 370 -10.18 15.95 7.96
C ASP A 370 -9.52 14.74 7.27
N ALA A 371 -8.31 14.35 7.73
CA ALA A 371 -7.57 13.24 7.13
C ALA A 371 -8.27 11.88 7.32
N LEU A 372 -8.90 11.65 8.48
CA LEU A 372 -9.69 10.46 8.76
C LEU A 372 -11.01 10.45 7.98
N GLY A 373 -11.49 11.61 7.51
CA GLY A 373 -12.76 11.74 6.79
C GLY A 373 -13.98 11.45 7.66
N GLU A 374 -13.89 11.75 8.96
CA GLU A 374 -14.92 11.41 9.95
C GLU A 374 -15.19 12.52 11.00
N PRO A 375 -15.85 13.63 10.64
CA PRO A 375 -16.69 14.31 11.61
C PRO A 375 -18.07 13.63 11.67
N ALA A 376 -18.73 13.67 12.84
CA ALA A 376 -20.16 13.36 12.92
C ALA A 376 -20.94 14.26 11.93
N GLU A 377 -22.08 13.80 11.41
CA GLU A 377 -22.91 14.62 10.48
C GLU A 377 -23.17 16.03 11.03
N ASP A 378 -23.43 16.13 12.33
CA ASP A 378 -23.60 17.39 13.05
C ASP A 378 -22.41 18.35 12.87
N VAL A 379 -21.17 17.83 12.82
CA VAL A 379 -19.94 18.63 12.65
C VAL A 379 -19.73 19.06 11.20
N LEU A 380 -20.14 18.23 10.23
CA LEU A 380 -20.11 18.59 8.82
C LEU A 380 -21.06 19.76 8.50
N SER A 381 -22.12 19.92 9.30
CA SER A 381 -23.08 21.02 9.15
C SER A 381 -22.60 22.37 9.71
N LEU A 382 -21.47 22.38 10.42
CA LEU A 382 -20.90 23.59 11.03
C LEU A 382 -20.12 24.43 10.01
N SER A 383 -20.18 25.75 10.15
CA SER A 383 -19.32 26.67 9.39
C SER A 383 -17.83 26.46 9.73
N ASP A 384 -16.92 26.95 8.89
CA ASP A 384 -15.47 26.82 9.13
C ASP A 384 -15.06 27.43 10.49
N THR A 385 -15.57 28.61 10.81
CA THR A 385 -15.30 29.30 12.09
C THR A 385 -15.80 28.51 13.30
N GLU A 386 -16.98 27.89 13.18
CA GLU A 386 -17.57 27.03 14.22
C GLU A 386 -16.75 25.75 14.42
N ARG A 387 -16.22 25.17 13.34
CA ARG A 387 -15.32 24.01 13.40
C ARG A 387 -13.99 24.35 14.05
N GLU A 388 -13.40 25.49 13.69
CA GLU A 388 -12.16 25.97 14.31
C GLU A 388 -12.32 26.17 15.83
N GLU A 389 -13.43 26.80 16.25
CA GLU A 389 -13.76 27.00 17.66
C GLU A 389 -13.95 25.67 18.40
N LEU A 390 -14.72 24.74 17.81
CA LEU A 390 -14.92 23.39 18.34
C LEU A 390 -13.62 22.63 18.52
N PHE A 391 -12.77 22.58 17.48
CA PHE A 391 -11.52 21.82 17.51
C PHE A 391 -10.48 22.44 18.46
N SER A 392 -10.45 23.76 18.59
CA SER A 392 -9.61 24.46 19.58
C SER A 392 -10.03 24.12 21.01
N LEU A 393 -11.34 24.10 21.27
CA LEU A 393 -11.87 23.69 22.57
C LEU A 393 -11.57 22.22 22.86
N LEU A 394 -11.77 21.34 21.86
CA LEU A 394 -11.53 19.90 21.96
C LEU A 394 -10.06 19.59 22.31
N LEU A 395 -9.11 20.28 21.65
CA LEU A 395 -7.69 20.17 21.96
C LEU A 395 -7.39 20.60 23.40
N THR A 396 -7.89 21.76 23.82
CA THR A 396 -7.69 22.28 25.18
C THR A 396 -8.19 21.29 26.23
N GLN A 397 -9.36 20.68 26.01
CA GLN A 397 -9.92 19.69 26.93
C GLN A 397 -9.15 18.35 26.90
N ALA A 398 -8.65 17.93 25.74
CA ALA A 398 -7.82 16.74 25.58
C ALA A 398 -6.46 16.91 26.29
N GLU A 399 -5.81 18.06 26.17
CA GLU A 399 -4.58 18.36 26.91
C GLU A 399 -4.79 18.35 28.43
N ALA A 400 -5.94 18.87 28.88
CA ALA A 400 -6.31 18.84 30.29
C ALA A 400 -6.62 17.42 30.80
N GLU A 401 -7.26 16.56 30.00
CA GLU A 401 -7.42 15.13 30.32
C GLU A 401 -6.04 14.44 30.36
N ALA A 402 -5.15 14.79 29.43
CA ALA A 402 -3.85 14.14 29.31
C ALA A 402 -2.94 14.40 30.52
N LYS A 403 -3.04 15.56 31.15
CA LYS A 403 -2.34 15.87 32.41
C LYS A 403 -2.77 14.98 33.58
N GLN A 404 -3.94 14.34 33.49
CA GLN A 404 -4.42 13.41 34.51
C GLN A 404 -3.94 11.97 34.26
N GLU A 405 -3.28 11.69 33.13
CA GLU A 405 -2.77 10.37 32.72
C GLU A 405 -3.83 9.25 32.74
N THR A 406 -5.09 9.62 32.52
CA THR A 406 -6.25 8.73 32.64
C THR A 406 -6.53 7.92 31.38
N TYR A 407 -6.18 8.47 30.21
CA TYR A 407 -6.29 7.77 28.94
C TYR A 407 -5.03 6.94 28.68
N GLN A 408 -5.22 5.65 28.39
CA GLN A 408 -4.16 4.69 28.12
C GLN A 408 -4.46 4.00 26.78
N PRO A 409 -3.78 4.37 25.68
CA PRO A 409 -4.05 3.78 24.38
C PRO A 409 -3.86 2.25 24.44
N VAL A 410 -4.79 1.54 23.82
CA VAL A 410 -4.67 0.10 23.59
C VAL A 410 -3.80 -0.07 22.34
N PRO A 411 -2.64 -0.75 22.42
CA PRO A 411 -1.82 -1.01 21.24
C PRO A 411 -2.64 -1.73 20.18
N ARG A 412 -2.55 -1.27 18.94
CA ARG A 412 -3.26 -1.85 17.80
C ARG A 412 -2.28 -2.25 16.70
N GLU A 413 -2.67 -3.27 15.96
CA GLU A 413 -1.93 -3.77 14.82
C GLU A 413 -2.82 -3.78 13.58
N LEU A 414 -2.21 -3.46 12.44
CA LEU A 414 -2.82 -3.62 11.13
C LEU A 414 -2.45 -4.98 10.56
N TRP A 415 -3.48 -5.76 10.23
CA TRP A 415 -3.38 -7.06 9.60
C TRP A 415 -3.96 -7.00 8.18
N VAL A 416 -3.24 -7.58 7.23
CA VAL A 416 -3.67 -7.68 5.82
C VAL A 416 -3.73 -9.15 5.43
N PHE A 417 -4.92 -9.61 5.10
CA PHE A 417 -5.20 -10.93 4.58
C PHE A 417 -5.32 -10.83 3.08
N SER A 418 -4.43 -11.52 2.36
CA SER A 418 -4.45 -11.54 0.90
C SER A 418 -4.75 -12.95 0.42
N ALA A 419 -5.61 -13.06 -0.59
CA ALA A 419 -5.75 -14.34 -1.28
C ALA A 419 -4.42 -14.63 -1.99
N ALA A 420 -3.77 -15.74 -1.65
CA ALA A 420 -2.61 -16.25 -2.38
C ALA A 420 -3.00 -16.82 -3.76
N GLU A 421 -4.31 -16.73 -4.11
CA GLU A 421 -5.05 -17.42 -5.16
C GLU A 421 -4.24 -18.49 -5.87
N PRO A 422 -4.21 -19.75 -5.42
CA PRO A 422 -3.51 -20.80 -6.17
C PRO A 422 -4.08 -20.89 -7.60
N PRO A 423 -3.33 -21.41 -8.57
CA PRO A 423 -3.85 -21.62 -9.92
C PRO A 423 -5.18 -22.37 -9.91
N ARG A 424 -6.19 -21.85 -10.62
CA ARG A 424 -7.53 -22.43 -10.69
C ARG A 424 -7.81 -22.96 -12.10
N PRO A 425 -7.41 -24.21 -12.42
CA PRO A 425 -7.86 -24.83 -13.66
C PRO A 425 -9.38 -25.05 -13.61
N LEU A 426 -10.05 -24.83 -14.74
CA LEU A 426 -11.43 -25.28 -14.93
C LEU A 426 -11.48 -26.82 -15.04
N PRO A 427 -12.65 -27.47 -14.86
CA PRO A 427 -12.77 -28.90 -15.07
C PRO A 427 -12.21 -29.33 -16.44
N GLY A 428 -11.25 -30.27 -16.43
CA GLY A 428 -10.55 -30.72 -17.64
C GLY A 428 -9.33 -29.89 -18.06
N GLU A 429 -9.02 -28.79 -17.36
CA GLU A 429 -7.78 -28.05 -17.55
C GLU A 429 -6.67 -28.53 -16.61
N ARG A 430 -5.41 -28.33 -17.03
CA ARG A 430 -4.22 -28.45 -16.19
C ARG A 430 -3.43 -27.14 -16.20
N VAL A 431 -2.70 -26.88 -15.12
CA VAL A 431 -1.76 -25.74 -15.07
C VAL A 431 -0.59 -26.04 -15.99
N LEU A 432 -0.40 -25.22 -17.01
CA LEU A 432 0.72 -25.32 -17.94
C LEU A 432 1.94 -24.56 -17.43
N ASP A 433 1.75 -23.36 -16.90
CA ASP A 433 2.82 -22.50 -16.39
C ASP A 433 2.27 -21.43 -15.43
N GLU A 434 3.10 -20.97 -14.50
CA GLU A 434 2.83 -19.83 -13.61
C GLU A 434 4.11 -19.05 -13.33
N PHE A 435 4.08 -17.75 -13.59
CA PHE A 435 5.23 -16.88 -13.34
C PHE A 435 4.80 -15.44 -12.99
N ALA A 436 5.63 -14.74 -12.22
CA ALA A 436 5.49 -13.31 -11.98
C ALA A 436 5.98 -12.49 -13.18
N LEU A 437 5.46 -11.27 -13.35
CA LEU A 437 5.83 -10.40 -14.46
C LEU A 437 7.33 -10.04 -14.46
N SER A 438 7.97 -9.98 -13.28
CA SER A 438 9.43 -9.89 -13.12
C SER A 438 10.20 -10.97 -13.87
N GLU A 439 9.60 -12.15 -14.03
CA GLU A 439 10.22 -13.33 -14.65
C GLU A 439 10.09 -13.32 -16.18
N LEU A 440 9.31 -12.40 -16.77
CA LEU A 440 9.36 -12.10 -18.21
C LEU A 440 10.71 -11.51 -18.65
N ARG A 441 11.70 -11.40 -17.78
CA ARG A 441 13.07 -11.08 -18.22
C ARG A 441 13.80 -12.33 -18.74
N ALA A 442 13.35 -13.53 -18.35
CA ALA A 442 13.91 -14.78 -18.81
C ALA A 442 13.42 -15.10 -20.24
N PRO A 443 14.29 -15.56 -21.15
CA PRO A 443 13.91 -15.91 -22.51
C PRO A 443 12.76 -16.94 -22.59
N GLN A 444 12.73 -17.89 -21.66
CA GLN A 444 11.68 -18.92 -21.58
C GLN A 444 10.27 -18.31 -21.40
N HIS A 445 10.10 -17.34 -20.49
CA HIS A 445 8.80 -16.72 -20.24
C HIS A 445 8.48 -15.64 -21.29
N MET A 446 9.49 -14.97 -21.86
CA MET A 446 9.27 -14.07 -23.00
C MET A 446 8.69 -14.78 -24.22
N ARG A 447 9.09 -16.03 -24.46
CA ARG A 447 8.51 -16.86 -25.54
C ARG A 447 7.02 -17.09 -25.34
N LYS A 448 6.53 -17.16 -24.09
CA LYS A 448 5.10 -17.30 -23.78
C LYS A 448 4.25 -16.16 -24.32
N LEU A 449 4.76 -14.92 -24.40
CA LEU A 449 4.04 -13.81 -25.04
C LEU A 449 3.88 -13.99 -26.55
N ARG A 450 4.79 -14.73 -27.20
CA ARG A 450 4.71 -15.05 -28.63
C ARG A 450 3.76 -16.23 -28.87
N GLU A 451 3.89 -17.27 -28.05
CA GLU A 451 3.06 -18.48 -28.09
C GLU A 451 1.59 -18.16 -27.78
N HIS A 452 1.33 -17.35 -26.75
CA HIS A 452 0.00 -17.01 -26.24
C HIS A 452 -0.24 -15.49 -26.32
N PRO A 453 -0.73 -14.95 -27.47
CA PRO A 453 -0.91 -13.51 -27.66
C PRO A 453 -1.93 -12.89 -26.71
N GLU A 454 -2.89 -13.69 -26.25
CA GLU A 454 -3.93 -13.26 -25.32
C GLU A 454 -3.33 -12.75 -24.02
N LEU A 455 -2.20 -13.32 -23.57
CA LEU A 455 -1.48 -12.83 -22.41
C LEU A 455 -0.99 -11.39 -22.61
N ALA A 456 -0.46 -11.07 -23.79
CA ALA A 456 -0.04 -9.71 -24.10
C ALA A 456 -1.23 -8.75 -24.23
N GLU A 457 -2.35 -9.20 -24.81
CA GLU A 457 -3.59 -8.40 -24.89
C GLU A 457 -4.17 -8.10 -23.49
N LYS A 458 -4.17 -9.07 -22.58
CA LYS A 458 -4.56 -8.87 -21.18
C LYS A 458 -3.64 -7.90 -20.44
N LEU A 459 -2.32 -8.01 -20.65
CA LEU A 459 -1.35 -7.07 -20.08
C LEU A 459 -1.52 -5.65 -20.65
N VAL A 460 -1.94 -5.50 -21.91
CA VAL A 460 -2.33 -4.20 -22.47
C VAL A 460 -3.53 -3.62 -21.72
N VAL A 461 -4.59 -4.40 -21.49
CA VAL A 461 -5.76 -3.94 -20.72
C VAL A 461 -5.35 -3.56 -19.29
N PHE A 462 -4.61 -4.44 -18.61
CA PHE A 462 -4.12 -4.23 -17.25
C PHE A 462 -3.34 -2.91 -17.13
N PHE A 463 -2.30 -2.70 -17.94
CA PHE A 463 -1.49 -1.48 -17.86
C PHE A 463 -2.23 -0.23 -18.33
N CYS A 464 -3.23 -0.35 -19.20
CA CYS A 464 -4.10 0.77 -19.55
C CYS A 464 -4.95 1.20 -18.34
N LEU A 465 -5.53 0.25 -17.61
CA LEU A 465 -6.25 0.51 -16.36
C LEU A 465 -5.31 1.05 -15.27
N THR A 466 -4.06 0.57 -15.20
CA THR A 466 -3.02 1.13 -14.30
C THR A 466 -2.70 2.59 -14.62
N VAL A 467 -2.52 2.94 -15.90
CA VAL A 467 -2.29 4.33 -16.32
C VAL A 467 -3.48 5.22 -15.96
N ARG A 468 -4.70 4.71 -16.13
CA ARG A 468 -5.92 5.43 -15.76
C ARG A 468 -6.03 5.63 -14.24
N HIS A 469 -5.80 4.57 -13.46
CA HIS A 469 -5.73 4.62 -12.00
C HIS A 469 -4.76 5.70 -11.51
N LEU A 470 -3.53 5.72 -12.06
CA LEU A 470 -2.52 6.72 -11.71
C LEU A 470 -2.97 8.15 -12.02
N HIS A 471 -3.64 8.33 -13.16
CA HIS A 471 -4.10 9.64 -13.60
C HIS A 471 -5.22 10.18 -12.72
N ASP A 472 -6.21 9.34 -12.41
CA ASP A 472 -7.42 9.75 -11.71
C ASP A 472 -7.19 9.89 -10.20
N THR A 473 -6.17 9.21 -9.64
CA THR A 473 -5.97 9.14 -8.19
C THR A 473 -4.63 9.65 -7.68
N GLY A 474 -3.63 9.83 -8.54
CA GLY A 474 -2.25 10.10 -8.13
C GLY A 474 -1.60 8.97 -7.30
N HIS A 475 -2.30 7.85 -7.10
CA HIS A 475 -1.86 6.73 -6.28
C HIS A 475 -1.01 5.75 -7.09
N LEU A 476 0.15 5.38 -6.57
CA LEU A 476 1.05 4.42 -7.20
C LEU A 476 0.71 2.98 -6.79
N PRO A 477 0.12 2.14 -7.67
CA PRO A 477 -0.07 0.74 -7.34
C PRO A 477 1.29 0.05 -7.17
N ASP A 478 1.35 -0.98 -6.33
CA ASP A 478 2.59 -1.68 -6.01
C ASP A 478 3.08 -2.53 -7.19
N LEU A 479 3.72 -1.89 -8.16
CA LEU A 479 4.33 -2.51 -9.33
C LEU A 479 5.85 -2.36 -9.34
N ALA A 480 6.45 -2.19 -8.16
CA ALA A 480 7.88 -2.04 -8.04
C ALA A 480 8.63 -3.37 -8.35
N PRO A 481 9.86 -3.28 -8.88
CA PRO A 481 10.73 -4.45 -9.01
C PRO A 481 11.22 -4.94 -7.64
N GLU A 482 11.75 -6.16 -7.61
CA GLU A 482 12.30 -6.77 -6.39
C GLU A 482 13.49 -6.00 -5.79
N GLY A 483 14.30 -5.37 -6.65
CA GLY A 483 15.49 -4.65 -6.23
C GLY A 483 15.26 -3.14 -6.23
N TRP A 484 15.57 -2.47 -5.12
CA TRP A 484 15.56 -1.01 -5.05
C TRP A 484 16.45 -0.40 -6.13
N ARG A 485 17.59 -1.02 -6.48
CA ARG A 485 18.47 -0.58 -7.56
C ARG A 485 17.75 -0.49 -8.91
N ASP A 486 16.95 -1.49 -9.26
CA ASP A 486 16.16 -1.50 -10.50
C ASP A 486 15.12 -0.37 -10.52
N HIS A 487 14.52 -0.08 -9.38
CA HIS A 487 13.52 0.98 -9.26
C HIS A 487 14.16 2.37 -9.32
N TRP A 488 15.19 2.62 -8.51
CA TRP A 488 15.78 3.94 -8.29
C TRP A 488 16.82 4.34 -9.35
N LEU A 489 17.67 3.41 -9.80
CA LEU A 489 18.72 3.72 -10.79
C LEU A 489 18.20 3.60 -12.22
N LEU A 490 17.43 2.55 -12.49
CA LEU A 490 16.98 2.21 -13.85
C LEU A 490 15.61 2.80 -14.17
N GLY A 491 14.88 3.23 -13.14
CA GLY A 491 13.50 3.71 -13.27
C GLY A 491 12.56 2.61 -13.74
N LEU A 492 12.85 1.33 -13.43
CA LEU A 492 11.98 0.22 -13.81
C LEU A 492 10.81 0.14 -12.83
N TRP A 493 9.60 0.12 -13.38
CA TRP A 493 8.35 0.05 -12.64
C TRP A 493 7.25 -0.43 -13.59
N GLY A 494 6.36 -1.32 -13.13
CA GLY A 494 5.34 -1.93 -13.98
C GLY A 494 5.80 -3.26 -14.56
N ASP A 495 6.57 -3.24 -15.66
CA ASP A 495 6.83 -4.40 -16.52
C ASP A 495 7.77 -5.49 -15.94
N CYS A 496 8.12 -5.34 -14.66
CA CYS A 496 8.93 -6.28 -13.88
C CYS A 496 8.41 -6.43 -12.45
N ALA A 497 7.12 -6.20 -12.22
CA ALA A 497 6.47 -6.34 -10.93
C ALA A 497 6.39 -7.83 -10.48
N ARG A 498 6.61 -8.09 -9.20
CA ARG A 498 6.37 -9.43 -8.61
C ARG A 498 4.92 -9.66 -8.23
N THR A 499 4.21 -8.57 -7.99
CA THR A 499 2.81 -8.50 -7.59
C THR A 499 1.86 -8.84 -8.72
N VAL A 500 2.33 -8.96 -9.97
CA VAL A 500 1.51 -9.41 -11.10
C VAL A 500 1.90 -10.84 -11.47
N ARG A 501 0.98 -11.80 -11.35
CA ARG A 501 1.16 -13.19 -11.80
C ARG A 501 0.45 -13.42 -13.12
N CYS A 502 1.12 -14.16 -13.98
CA CYS A 502 0.60 -14.66 -15.24
C CYS A 502 0.47 -16.18 -15.12
N ARG A 503 -0.67 -16.73 -15.54
CA ARG A 503 -0.95 -18.16 -15.49
C ARG A 503 -1.44 -18.65 -16.85
N LEU A 504 -1.03 -19.87 -17.18
CA LEU A 504 -1.44 -20.57 -18.39
C LEU A 504 -2.11 -21.88 -17.99
N TYR A 505 -3.28 -22.14 -18.54
CA TYR A 505 -4.04 -23.37 -18.34
C TYR A 505 -4.25 -24.02 -19.70
N GLU A 506 -3.97 -25.31 -19.80
CA GLU A 506 -4.19 -26.08 -21.01
C GLU A 506 -5.37 -27.02 -20.81
N ASN A 507 -6.31 -27.04 -21.75
CA ASN A 507 -7.29 -28.10 -21.86
C ASN A 507 -6.75 -29.17 -22.83
N PRO A 508 -6.29 -30.35 -22.34
CA PRO A 508 -5.66 -31.35 -23.18
C PRO A 508 -6.61 -31.93 -24.24
N SER A 509 -7.91 -31.91 -24.00
CA SER A 509 -8.93 -32.45 -24.92
C SER A 509 -9.22 -31.50 -26.09
N LEU A 510 -9.07 -30.18 -25.87
CA LEU A 510 -9.37 -29.16 -26.88
C LEU A 510 -8.12 -28.53 -27.49
N GLY A 511 -6.93 -28.76 -26.90
CA GLY A 511 -5.68 -28.09 -27.27
C GLY A 511 -5.71 -26.57 -27.04
N ALA A 512 -6.75 -26.05 -26.37
CA ALA A 512 -6.94 -24.65 -26.09
C ALA A 512 -6.17 -24.25 -24.83
N VAL A 513 -5.50 -23.09 -24.89
CA VAL A 513 -4.79 -22.52 -23.74
C VAL A 513 -5.51 -21.28 -23.25
N ARG A 514 -6.01 -21.32 -22.02
CA ARG A 514 -6.55 -20.16 -21.31
C ARG A 514 -5.43 -19.46 -20.57
N THR A 515 -5.42 -18.14 -20.62
CA THR A 515 -4.44 -17.31 -19.90
C THR A 515 -5.12 -16.57 -18.75
N GLU A 516 -4.39 -16.16 -17.73
CA GLU A 516 -4.92 -15.33 -16.63
C GLU A 516 -3.83 -14.36 -16.14
N VAL A 517 -4.23 -13.15 -15.78
CA VAL A 517 -3.35 -12.12 -15.20
C VAL A 517 -3.98 -11.63 -13.91
N ARG A 518 -3.25 -11.69 -12.79
CA ARG A 518 -3.72 -11.27 -11.46
C ARG A 518 -2.71 -10.37 -10.77
N PHE A 519 -3.21 -9.32 -10.12
CA PHE A 519 -2.48 -8.35 -9.33
C PHE A 519 -2.76 -8.55 -7.84
N PHE A 520 -1.72 -8.95 -7.13
CA PHE A 520 -1.63 -9.16 -5.70
C PHE A 520 -0.83 -8.00 -5.12
N GLY A 521 -1.43 -6.81 -5.03
CA GLY A 521 -0.74 -5.64 -4.48
C GLY A 521 -0.28 -5.92 -3.04
N THR A 522 0.97 -5.63 -2.71
CA THR A 522 1.57 -5.88 -1.40
C THR A 522 1.82 -4.59 -0.62
N ASP A 523 1.02 -3.56 -0.87
CA ASP A 523 1.12 -2.21 -0.28
C ASP A 523 2.32 -1.40 -0.80
N GLN A 524 2.07 -0.23 -1.41
CA GLN A 524 3.07 0.83 -1.48
C GLN A 524 2.43 2.19 -1.28
N THR A 525 2.78 2.78 -0.16
CA THR A 525 2.27 4.07 0.28
C THR A 525 3.05 5.19 -0.36
N ARG A 526 2.57 5.61 -1.53
CA ARG A 526 2.79 6.97 -2.01
C ARG A 526 1.50 7.43 -2.66
N VAL A 527 0.75 8.26 -1.92
CA VAL A 527 0.13 9.40 -2.59
C VAL A 527 1.33 10.25 -3.01
N ALA A 528 1.61 10.31 -4.31
CA ALA A 528 2.39 11.41 -4.81
C ALA A 528 1.48 12.63 -4.67
N GLU A 529 1.42 13.25 -3.49
CA GLU A 529 0.78 14.54 -3.39
C GLU A 529 1.61 15.48 -4.27
N PRO A 530 1.05 16.01 -5.36
CA PRO A 530 1.64 17.16 -6.00
C PRO A 530 1.28 18.34 -5.11
N SER A 531 1.92 18.48 -3.94
CA SER A 531 1.82 19.72 -3.17
C SER A 531 2.71 20.74 -3.87
N TRP A 532 2.10 21.43 -4.82
CA TRP A 532 2.58 22.70 -5.33
C TRP A 532 2.51 23.70 -4.19
N GLU A 533 3.55 23.81 -3.35
CA GLU A 533 3.78 25.01 -2.54
C GLU A 533 5.22 25.11 -2.01
N ARG A 534 5.67 26.35 -1.82
CA ARG A 534 7.08 26.77 -1.97
C ARG A 534 7.91 26.62 -0.67
N GLY A 535 9.12 26.08 -0.82
CA GLY A 535 10.35 26.60 -0.18
C GLY A 535 11.06 25.71 0.86
N GLY A 536 12.35 25.41 0.63
CA GLY A 536 13.31 24.93 1.65
C GLY A 536 14.25 23.82 1.16
N GLY A 537 15.53 23.79 1.55
CA GLY A 537 16.54 22.86 1.02
C GLY A 537 16.26 21.34 1.18
N GLU A 538 15.34 20.94 2.06
CA GLU A 538 14.78 19.59 2.13
C GLU A 538 13.99 19.21 0.87
N GLU A 539 13.36 20.18 0.24
CA GLU A 539 12.72 20.10 -1.06
C GLU A 539 13.77 19.88 -2.15
N LEU A 540 15.04 20.28 -1.99
CA LEU A 540 16.08 19.97 -2.98
C LEU A 540 16.50 18.50 -2.90
N VAL A 541 16.59 17.93 -1.70
CA VAL A 541 16.85 16.49 -1.49
C VAL A 541 15.61 15.67 -1.82
N ARG A 542 14.39 16.11 -1.48
CA ARG A 542 13.14 15.50 -1.94
C ARG A 542 12.90 15.71 -3.43
N ARG A 543 13.31 16.81 -4.06
CA ARG A 543 13.31 17.00 -5.53
C ARG A 543 14.44 16.25 -6.20
N MET A 544 15.57 16.00 -5.54
CA MET A 544 16.59 15.07 -6.03
C MET A 544 16.06 13.65 -5.94
N ILE A 545 15.55 13.23 -4.78
CA ILE A 545 14.91 11.92 -4.55
C ILE A 545 13.65 11.76 -5.41
N ALA A 546 12.86 12.79 -5.69
CA ALA A 546 11.69 12.77 -6.58
C ALA A 546 12.06 12.93 -8.06
N ARG A 547 13.22 13.53 -8.40
CA ARG A 547 13.84 13.43 -9.73
C ARG A 547 14.51 12.08 -9.96
N ILE A 548 14.91 11.39 -8.89
CA ILE A 548 15.41 10.01 -8.88
C ILE A 548 14.22 9.02 -8.77
N GLN A 549 13.06 9.43 -8.25
CA GLN A 549 11.85 8.63 -8.36
C GLN A 549 11.55 8.45 -9.85
N PRO A 550 11.33 7.21 -10.31
CA PRO A 550 10.81 6.98 -11.64
C PRO A 550 9.55 7.84 -11.84
N ASP A 551 9.48 8.64 -12.90
CA ASP A 551 8.22 9.24 -13.33
C ASP A 551 7.25 8.09 -13.63
N ALA A 552 6.45 7.75 -12.63
CA ALA A 552 5.71 6.50 -12.61
C ALA A 552 4.66 6.47 -13.72
N ARG A 553 4.16 7.64 -14.09
CA ARG A 553 3.29 7.79 -15.26
C ARG A 553 4.05 7.45 -16.54
N GLU A 554 5.25 7.98 -16.75
CA GLU A 554 6.07 7.59 -17.91
C GLU A 554 6.40 6.09 -17.91
N ASN A 555 6.69 5.50 -16.75
CA ASN A 555 7.01 4.07 -16.67
C ASN A 555 5.78 3.18 -16.88
N ALA A 556 4.61 3.58 -16.40
CA ALA A 556 3.34 2.94 -16.71
C ALA A 556 3.06 2.95 -18.22
N LEU A 557 3.27 4.11 -18.87
CA LEU A 557 3.12 4.26 -20.32
C LEU A 557 4.11 3.39 -21.11
N ARG A 558 5.35 3.27 -20.62
CA ARG A 558 6.36 2.39 -21.22
C ARG A 558 6.03 0.91 -21.02
N ALA A 559 5.54 0.53 -19.84
CA ALA A 559 5.08 -0.83 -19.56
C ALA A 559 3.92 -1.20 -20.49
N LEU A 560 2.92 -0.32 -20.63
CA LEU A 560 1.84 -0.47 -21.62
C LEU A 560 2.41 -0.63 -23.04
N SER A 561 3.28 0.29 -23.45
CA SER A 561 3.88 0.29 -24.79
C SER A 561 4.62 -1.01 -25.11
N LYS A 562 5.34 -1.59 -24.16
CA LYS A 562 6.04 -2.87 -24.34
C LYS A 562 5.10 -3.96 -24.85
N PHE A 563 3.91 -4.10 -24.25
CA PHE A 563 2.95 -5.14 -24.65
C PHE A 563 2.21 -4.77 -25.94
N VAL A 564 1.88 -3.50 -26.17
CA VAL A 564 1.33 -3.04 -27.46
C VAL A 564 2.34 -3.31 -28.59
N MET A 565 3.63 -3.11 -28.35
CA MET A 565 4.70 -3.38 -29.31
C MET A 565 4.85 -4.87 -29.63
N VAL A 566 4.74 -5.75 -28.65
CA VAL A 566 4.74 -7.22 -28.87
C VAL A 566 3.63 -7.62 -29.84
N LEU A 567 2.43 -7.05 -29.68
CA LEU A 567 1.28 -7.31 -30.56
C LEU A 567 1.48 -6.71 -31.96
N ALA A 568 2.06 -5.51 -32.05
CA ALA A 568 2.38 -4.87 -33.33
C ALA A 568 3.45 -5.63 -34.13
N GLU A 569 4.50 -6.13 -33.46
CA GLU A 569 5.56 -6.94 -34.07
C GLU A 569 4.99 -8.25 -34.64
N ARG A 570 4.05 -8.90 -33.95
CA ARG A 570 3.34 -10.09 -34.46
C ARG A 570 2.52 -9.80 -35.72
N LYS A 571 1.80 -8.66 -35.75
CA LYS A 571 1.03 -8.23 -36.92
C LYS A 571 1.93 -7.99 -38.13
N ARG A 572 3.15 -7.48 -37.92
CA ARG A 572 4.17 -7.32 -38.97
C ARG A 572 4.82 -8.63 -39.41
N ALA A 573 5.16 -9.52 -38.48
CA ALA A 573 5.77 -10.81 -38.78
C ALA A 573 4.86 -11.70 -39.65
N ARG A 574 3.52 -11.65 -39.43
CA ARG A 574 2.53 -12.31 -40.30
C ARG A 574 2.50 -11.76 -41.73
N LYS A 575 3.02 -10.55 -41.97
CA LYS A 575 3.04 -9.88 -43.28
C LYS A 575 4.39 -9.97 -44.00
N GLY A 576 5.44 -10.53 -43.40
CA GLY A 576 6.77 -10.58 -44.02
C GLY A 576 7.68 -11.67 -43.45
N GLY A 577 7.92 -12.73 -44.23
CA GLY A 577 8.64 -13.95 -43.81
C GLY A 577 10.18 -13.87 -43.79
N ARG A 578 10.83 -12.75 -44.14
CA ARG A 578 12.30 -12.65 -44.25
C ARG A 578 13.02 -11.92 -43.10
N LEU A 579 12.30 -11.40 -42.10
CA LEU A 579 12.85 -10.57 -41.01
C LEU A 579 13.19 -11.33 -39.70
N GLN A 580 12.98 -12.65 -39.64
CA GLN A 580 13.16 -13.45 -38.41
C GLN A 580 14.64 -13.65 -38.00
N LEU A 581 15.56 -13.83 -38.95
CA LEU A 581 16.99 -14.05 -38.70
C LEU A 581 17.70 -12.78 -38.18
N ALA A 582 17.36 -11.61 -38.71
CA ALA A 582 17.87 -10.33 -38.21
C ALA A 582 17.35 -10.00 -36.79
N GLY A 583 16.13 -10.44 -36.46
CA GLY A 583 15.55 -10.30 -35.13
C GLY A 583 16.29 -11.12 -34.06
N GLN A 584 16.72 -12.35 -34.38
CA GLN A 584 17.49 -13.20 -33.46
C GLN A 584 18.91 -12.66 -33.20
N ALA A 585 19.59 -12.14 -34.23
CA ALA A 585 20.91 -11.51 -34.05
C ALA A 585 20.85 -10.25 -33.18
N LEU A 586 19.79 -9.45 -33.31
CA LEU A 586 19.51 -8.29 -32.46
C LEU A 586 19.18 -8.69 -31.01
N GLU A 587 18.53 -9.83 -30.77
CA GLU A 587 18.30 -10.34 -29.41
C GLU A 587 19.60 -10.71 -28.70
N VAL A 588 20.52 -11.40 -29.39
CA VAL A 588 21.83 -11.79 -28.84
C VAL A 588 22.69 -10.56 -28.52
N PHE A 589 22.75 -9.59 -29.43
CA PHE A 589 23.49 -8.33 -29.20
C PHE A 589 22.89 -7.51 -28.05
N ARG A 590 21.56 -7.58 -27.89
CA ARG A 590 20.83 -6.91 -26.81
C ARG A 590 21.05 -7.58 -25.46
N GLU A 591 21.14 -8.90 -25.39
CA GLU A 591 21.49 -9.65 -24.18
C GLU A 591 22.91 -9.28 -23.70
N ALA A 592 23.86 -9.17 -24.63
CA ALA A 592 25.23 -8.74 -24.35
C ALA A 592 25.30 -7.28 -23.86
N ALA A 593 24.62 -6.35 -24.53
CA ALA A 593 24.52 -4.95 -24.12
C ALA A 593 23.82 -4.80 -22.74
N ARG A 594 22.79 -5.60 -22.48
CA ARG A 594 22.07 -5.63 -21.19
C ARG A 594 22.97 -6.10 -20.06
N THR A 595 23.82 -7.10 -20.32
CA THR A 595 24.80 -7.63 -19.35
C THR A 595 25.91 -6.60 -19.07
N GLY A 596 26.45 -5.96 -20.10
CA GLY A 596 27.46 -4.90 -19.97
C GLY A 596 26.95 -3.64 -19.25
N LEU A 597 25.74 -3.17 -19.58
CA LEU A 597 25.12 -2.03 -18.91
C LEU A 597 24.75 -2.32 -17.46
N ARG A 598 24.29 -3.54 -17.15
CA ARG A 598 24.07 -3.96 -15.75
C ARG A 598 25.38 -3.97 -14.97
N GLY A 599 26.50 -4.40 -15.57
CA GLY A 599 27.83 -4.30 -14.97
C GLY A 599 28.21 -2.85 -14.64
N ALA A 600 28.17 -1.95 -15.64
CA ALA A 600 28.51 -0.54 -15.44
C ALA A 600 27.59 0.20 -14.45
N LEU A 601 26.31 -0.18 -14.39
CA LEU A 601 25.36 0.39 -13.44
C LEU A 601 25.54 -0.18 -12.02
N VAL A 602 26.03 -1.41 -11.88
CA VAL A 602 26.47 -1.94 -10.58
C VAL A 602 27.66 -1.11 -10.09
N ASP A 603 28.62 -0.77 -10.94
CA ASP A 603 29.77 0.07 -10.55
C ASP A 603 29.36 1.51 -10.16
N ALA A 604 28.40 2.10 -10.88
CA ALA A 604 27.83 3.40 -10.52
C ALA A 604 26.98 3.35 -9.23
N ALA A 605 26.24 2.26 -9.01
CA ALA A 605 25.53 2.01 -7.77
C ALA A 605 26.49 1.85 -6.59
N THR A 606 27.59 1.12 -6.77
CA THR A 606 28.67 0.97 -5.80
C THR A 606 29.32 2.32 -5.50
N THR A 607 29.46 3.20 -6.49
CA THR A 607 29.96 4.57 -6.27
C THR A 607 28.98 5.43 -5.45
N LEU A 608 27.68 5.34 -5.73
CA LEU A 608 26.63 6.00 -4.93
C LEU A 608 26.53 5.42 -3.51
N GLU A 609 26.64 4.10 -3.37
CA GLU A 609 26.74 3.40 -2.08
C GLU A 609 27.97 3.87 -1.32
N MET A 610 29.14 3.99 -1.95
CA MET A 610 30.33 4.57 -1.33
C MET A 610 30.14 6.01 -0.87
N VAL A 611 29.41 6.85 -1.62
CA VAL A 611 29.10 8.23 -1.20
C VAL A 611 28.12 8.26 -0.02
N VAL A 612 27.13 7.36 -0.02
CA VAL A 612 26.21 7.18 1.12
C VAL A 612 26.95 6.64 2.33
N ASP A 613 27.81 5.64 2.16
CA ASP A 613 28.66 5.05 3.21
C ASP A 613 29.63 6.10 3.76
N GLN A 614 30.25 6.93 2.93
CA GLN A 614 31.06 8.08 3.39
C GLN A 614 30.24 9.11 4.17
N SER A 615 28.98 9.31 3.79
CA SER A 615 28.06 10.21 4.52
C SER A 615 27.62 9.60 5.86
N VAL A 616 27.43 8.27 5.89
CA VAL A 616 27.16 7.49 7.11
C VAL A 616 28.39 7.46 8.02
N ASP A 617 29.59 7.32 7.48
CA ASP A 617 30.87 7.38 8.22
C ASP A 617 31.09 8.76 8.83
N ALA A 618 30.72 9.83 8.12
CA ALA A 618 30.73 11.19 8.66
C ALA A 618 29.70 11.36 9.80
N ALA A 619 28.51 10.79 9.66
CA ALA A 619 27.51 10.77 10.73
C ALA A 619 27.95 9.91 11.94
N GLN A 620 28.62 8.79 11.69
CA GLN A 620 29.23 7.93 12.72
C GLN A 620 30.37 8.65 13.45
N TYR A 621 31.22 9.39 12.74
CA TYR A 621 32.24 10.24 13.34
C TYR A 621 31.63 11.30 14.27
N LEU A 622 30.51 11.91 13.85
CA LEU A 622 29.76 12.86 14.68
C LEU A 622 29.12 12.19 15.91
N LEU A 623 28.60 10.97 15.77
CA LEU A 623 28.06 10.15 16.87
C LEU A 623 29.15 9.75 17.87
N GLN A 624 30.30 9.27 17.40
CA GLN A 624 31.46 8.94 18.25
C GLN A 624 32.02 10.19 18.95
N ARG A 625 32.01 11.34 18.28
CA ARG A 625 32.39 12.61 18.87
C ARG A 625 31.38 13.06 19.92
N ALA A 626 30.09 12.80 19.73
CA ALA A 626 29.06 13.04 20.73
C ALA A 626 29.22 12.09 21.95
N GLU A 627 29.52 10.80 21.74
CA GLU A 627 29.87 9.87 22.82
C GLU A 627 31.08 10.34 23.62
N HIS A 628 32.15 10.81 22.95
CA HIS A 628 33.35 11.31 23.61
C HIS A 628 33.09 12.59 24.41
N LEU A 629 32.18 13.45 23.93
CA LEU A 629 31.77 14.67 24.63
C LEU A 629 30.83 14.38 25.81
N MET A 630 30.00 13.33 25.73
CA MET A 630 29.14 12.90 26.84
C MET A 630 29.89 12.10 27.91
N GLY A 631 30.95 11.36 27.54
CA GLY A 631 31.82 10.63 28.46
C GLY A 631 32.75 11.52 29.31
N ARG A 632 32.78 12.84 29.09
CA ARG A 632 33.54 13.83 29.88
C ARG A 632 32.74 14.48 31.02
N LYS A 633 31.48 14.10 31.24
CA LYS A 633 30.68 14.48 32.42
C LYS A 633 30.47 13.30 33.37
N GLY A 634 31.56 12.64 33.73
CA GLY A 634 31.67 11.73 34.87
C GLY A 634 32.56 12.35 35.92
#